data_AF-A0A1I7XW87-F1
#
_entry.id   AF-A0A1I7XW87-F1
#
_cell.length_a   1.000
_cell.length_b   1.000
_cell.length_c   1.000
_cell.angle_alpha   90.00
_cell.angle_beta   90.00
_cell.angle_gamma   90.00
#
_symmetry.space_group_name_H-M   'P 1'
#
loop_
_entity.id
_entity.type
_entity.pdbx_description
1 polymer ?
#
loop_
_entity_poly.entity_id
_entity_poly.type
_entity_poly.pdbx_seq_one_letter_code
_entity_poly.pdbx_strand_id
1 'polypeptide(L)'
;MQGRVKKRTVVIDKTERCLKILDHASRCKKASCNGVSCRRMKVIIGHSRICEKRGECSACRQLLALCFQHVSQCQDKVECEVVYCNHLRSIFFASLTNII
;
A
#
# COMPACT_ATOMS: atom_id res chain seq x y z
N MET A 1 32.33 10.30 2.13
CA MET A 1 31.64 9.83 3.34
C MET A 1 30.18 10.28 3.25
N GLN A 2 29.25 9.35 3.44
CA GLN A 2 27.82 9.56 3.15
C GLN A 2 27.14 10.47 4.18
N GLY A 3 26.15 11.25 3.76
CA GLY A 3 25.38 12.07 4.69
C GLY A 3 24.23 12.85 4.08
N ARG A 4 23.35 12.22 3.29
CA ARG A 4 22.11 12.87 2.82
C ARG A 4 21.06 12.76 3.92
N VAL A 5 21.14 13.67 4.90
CA VAL A 5 20.09 13.87 5.92
C VAL A 5 18.84 14.39 5.20
N LYS A 6 17.89 13.49 4.88
CA LYS A 6 16.55 13.90 4.43
C LYS A 6 15.85 14.57 5.61
N LYS A 7 15.84 15.91 5.62
CA LYS A 7 15.08 16.74 6.57
C LYS A 7 13.61 16.27 6.56
N ARG A 8 13.22 15.50 7.58
CA ARG A 8 11.82 15.16 7.88
C ARG A 8 11.19 16.38 8.55
N THR A 9 10.69 17.31 7.75
CA THR A 9 9.72 18.29 8.24
C THR A 9 8.47 17.53 8.63
N VAL A 10 8.04 17.66 9.89
CA VAL A 10 6.85 17.02 10.48
C VAL A 10 5.59 17.63 9.87
N VAL A 11 5.32 17.31 8.61
CA VAL A 11 3.98 17.42 8.04
C VAL A 11 3.39 16.03 8.20
N ILE A 12 2.38 15.87 9.04
CA ILE A 12 1.62 14.60 9.11
C ILE A 12 0.87 14.50 7.78
N ASP A 13 1.57 13.98 6.79
CA ASP A 13 1.11 13.82 5.43
C ASP A 13 -0.03 12.79 5.46
N LYS A 14 -1.20 13.17 4.94
CA LYS A 14 -2.40 12.30 4.97
C LYS A 14 -2.09 10.91 4.41
N THR A 15 -1.10 10.79 3.53
CA THR A 15 -0.64 9.54 2.92
C THR A 15 0.09 8.62 3.90
N GLU A 16 0.88 9.14 4.85
CA GLU A 16 1.51 8.30 5.89
C GLU A 16 0.48 7.66 6.82
N ARG A 17 -0.55 8.41 7.21
CA ARG A 17 -1.66 7.88 8.03
C ARG A 17 -2.41 6.78 7.26
N CYS A 18 -2.68 7.01 5.98
CA CYS A 18 -3.33 6.02 5.11
C CYS A 18 -2.47 4.75 4.94
N LEU A 19 -1.14 4.88 4.83
CA LEU A 19 -0.24 3.72 4.80
C LEU A 19 -0.29 2.90 6.09
N LYS A 20 -0.28 3.54 7.26
CA LYS A 20 -0.40 2.83 8.55
C LYS A 20 -1.73 2.08 8.65
N ILE A 21 -2.82 2.69 8.16
CA ILE A 21 -4.13 2.05 8.10
C ILE A 21 -4.10 0.86 7.13
N LEU A 22 -3.46 1.01 5.97
CA LEU A 22 -3.33 -0.06 4.96
C LEU A 22 -2.54 -1.26 5.50
N ASP A 23 -1.39 -1.03 6.14
CA ASP A 23 -0.56 -2.08 6.73
C ASP A 23 -1.34 -2.83 7.82
N HIS A 24 -1.96 -2.09 8.75
CA HIS A 24 -2.78 -2.68 9.78
C HIS A 24 -3.96 -3.47 9.18
N ALA A 25 -4.72 -2.89 8.25
CA ALA A 25 -5.90 -3.54 7.68
C ALA A 25 -5.55 -4.81 6.90
N SER A 26 -4.38 -4.85 6.26
CA SER A 26 -3.88 -6.02 5.54
C SER A 26 -3.53 -7.18 6.48
N ARG A 27 -2.90 -6.88 7.63
CA ARG A 27 -2.51 -7.89 8.64
C ARG A 27 -3.63 -8.26 9.61
N CYS A 28 -4.61 -7.37 9.76
CA CYS A 28 -5.66 -7.52 10.77
C CYS A 28 -6.61 -8.68 10.40
N LYS A 29 -6.56 -9.78 11.16
CA LYS A 29 -7.45 -10.94 10.99
C LYS A 29 -8.84 -10.75 11.64
N LYS A 30 -9.00 -9.75 12.52
CA LYS A 30 -10.27 -9.49 13.23
C LYS A 30 -11.34 -8.94 12.30
N ALA A 31 -12.45 -9.65 12.09
CA ALA A 31 -13.57 -9.17 11.26
C ALA A 31 -14.14 -7.84 11.77
N SER A 32 -14.30 -7.70 13.09
CA SER A 32 -14.83 -6.51 13.77
C SER A 32 -13.74 -5.74 14.52
N CYS A 33 -12.73 -5.23 13.80
CA CYS A 33 -11.78 -4.30 14.41
C CYS A 33 -12.49 -3.03 14.92
N ASN A 34 -12.10 -2.55 16.10
CA ASN A 34 -12.67 -1.36 16.76
C ASN A 34 -12.34 -0.06 15.99
N GLY A 35 -11.30 -0.07 15.15
CA GLY A 35 -10.94 1.08 14.32
C GLY A 35 -11.82 1.21 13.08
N VAL A 36 -12.61 2.29 12.98
CA VAL A 36 -13.46 2.60 11.81
C VAL A 36 -12.65 2.64 10.51
N SER A 37 -11.44 3.22 10.54
CA SER A 37 -10.55 3.29 9.38
C SER A 37 -10.09 1.92 8.90
N CYS A 38 -9.78 1.00 9.82
CA CYS A 38 -9.42 -0.39 9.50
C CYS A 38 -10.59 -1.09 8.81
N ARG A 39 -11.80 -0.95 9.35
CA ARG A 39 -13.01 -1.55 8.77
C ARG A 39 -13.30 -1.03 7.36
N ARG A 40 -13.23 0.29 7.16
CA ARG A 40 -13.40 0.91 5.84
C ARG A 40 -12.34 0.41 4.84
N MET A 41 -11.08 0.36 5.26
CA MET A 41 -10.00 -0.14 4.41
C MET A 41 -10.20 -1.60 4.02
N LYS A 42 -10.64 -2.47 4.95
CA LYS A 42 -10.97 -3.87 4.64
C LYS A 42 -12.08 -4.02 3.62
N VAL A 43 -13.11 -3.18 3.67
CA VAL A 43 -14.18 -3.17 2.66
C VAL A 43 -13.62 -2.82 1.29
N ILE A 44 -12.75 -1.80 1.21
CA ILE A 44 -12.09 -1.42 -0.06
C ILE A 44 -11.20 -2.56 -0.58
N ILE A 45 -10.45 -3.23 0.30
CA ILE A 45 -9.63 -4.41 -0.05
C ILE A 45 -10.50 -5.58 -0.53
N GLY A 46 -11.67 -5.80 0.09
CA GLY A 46 -12.62 -6.81 -0.36
C GLY A 46 -13.19 -6.48 -1.73
N HIS A 47 -13.62 -5.23 -1.92
CA HIS A 47 -14.09 -4.71 -3.20
C HIS A 47 -13.05 -4.87 -4.31
N SER A 48 -11.79 -4.51 -4.05
CA SER A 48 -10.75 -4.58 -5.09
C SER A 48 -10.53 -6.01 -5.60
N ARG A 49 -10.78 -7.04 -4.79
CA ARG A 49 -10.65 -8.44 -5.24
C ARG A 49 -11.66 -8.82 -6.32
N ILE A 50 -12.88 -8.30 -6.25
CA ILE A 50 -13.98 -8.63 -7.17
C ILE A 50 -14.27 -7.53 -8.20
N CYS A 51 -13.66 -6.35 -8.07
CA CYS A 51 -13.86 -5.25 -9.01
C CYS A 51 -13.19 -5.57 -10.35
N GLU A 52 -13.98 -5.65 -11.43
CA GLU A 52 -13.49 -5.87 -12.79
C GLU A 52 -12.83 -4.61 -13.38
N LYS A 53 -13.26 -3.42 -12.92
CA LYS A 53 -12.79 -2.12 -13.41
C LYS A 53 -11.71 -1.49 -12.53
N ARG A 54 -10.70 -2.27 -12.07
CA ARG A 54 -9.69 -1.77 -11.09
C ARG A 54 -8.95 -0.50 -11.55
N GLY A 55 -8.74 -0.32 -12.85
CA GLY A 55 -8.07 0.85 -13.43
C GLY A 55 -8.95 2.11 -13.54
N GLU A 56 -10.27 1.96 -13.53
CA GLU A 56 -11.23 3.07 -13.68
C GLU A 56 -11.95 3.40 -12.37
N CYS A 57 -12.09 2.41 -11.49
CA CYS A 57 -12.73 2.56 -10.19
C CYS A 57 -11.89 3.49 -9.29
N SER A 58 -12.50 4.57 -8.80
CA SER A 58 -11.83 5.56 -7.94
C SER A 58 -11.29 4.95 -6.65
N ALA A 59 -12.04 4.05 -6.00
CA ALA A 59 -11.61 3.36 -4.78
C ALA A 59 -10.42 2.42 -5.06
N CYS A 60 -10.46 1.67 -6.16
CA CYS A 60 -9.35 0.79 -6.55
C CYS A 60 -8.10 1.58 -6.93
N ARG A 61 -8.24 2.69 -7.69
CA ARG A 61 -7.11 3.57 -8.03
C ARG A 61 -6.43 4.14 -6.79
N GLN A 62 -7.19 4.61 -5.82
CA GLN A 62 -6.64 5.12 -4.55
C GLN A 62 -5.94 4.02 -3.75
N LEU A 63 -6.53 2.82 -3.66
CA LEU A 63 -5.89 1.69 -3.00
C LEU A 63 -4.57 1.31 -3.69
N LEU A 64 -4.56 1.20 -5.01
CA LEU A 64 -3.36 0.88 -5.79
C LEU A 64 -2.28 1.94 -5.60
N ALA A 65 -2.63 3.23 -5.62
CA ALA A 65 -1.67 4.31 -5.36
C ALA A 65 -1.00 4.17 -3.98
N LEU A 66 -1.77 3.84 -2.95
CA LEU A 66 -1.22 3.57 -1.61
C LEU A 66 -0.31 2.33 -1.60
N CYS A 67 -0.71 1.26 -2.29
CA CYS A 67 0.12 0.05 -2.40
C CYS A 67 1.43 0.32 -3.17
N PHE A 68 1.42 1.12 -4.24
CA PHE A 68 2.64 1.53 -4.95
C PHE A 68 3.56 2.36 -4.05
N GLN A 69 3.00 3.31 -3.30
CA GLN A 69 3.79 4.08 -2.34
C GLN A 69 4.41 3.16 -1.27
N HIS A 70 3.67 2.15 -0.80
CA HIS A 70 4.21 1.14 0.11
C HIS A 70 5.36 0.35 -0.54
N VAL A 71 5.20 -0.17 -1.76
CA VAL A 71 6.24 -0.94 -2.48
C VAL A 71 7.54 -0.15 -2.65
N SER A 72 7.45 1.16 -2.90
CA SER A 72 8.62 2.04 -3.01
C SER A 72 9.40 2.18 -1.70
N GLN A 73 8.77 2.00 -0.54
CA GLN A 73 9.39 2.18 0.78
C GLN A 73 9.66 0.85 1.51
N CYS A 74 8.92 -0.20 1.15
CA CYS A 74 8.95 -1.48 1.81
C CYS A 74 10.29 -2.19 1.58
N GLN A 75 10.98 -2.58 2.65
CA GLN A 75 12.26 -3.30 2.57
C GLN A 75 12.09 -4.81 2.75
N ASP A 76 10.93 -5.25 3.24
CA ASP A 76 10.57 -6.65 3.40
C ASP A 76 10.27 -7.27 2.03
N LYS A 77 11.28 -7.94 1.46
CA LYS A 77 11.21 -8.49 0.10
C LYS A 77 10.48 -9.84 0.02
N VAL A 78 10.45 -10.61 1.10
CA VAL A 78 10.01 -12.01 1.09
C VAL A 78 8.67 -12.20 1.81
N GLU A 79 8.46 -11.52 2.95
CA GLU A 79 7.33 -11.80 3.84
C GLU A 79 6.45 -10.57 4.10
N CYS A 80 6.24 -9.73 3.09
CA CYS A 80 5.33 -8.61 3.22
C CYS A 80 3.86 -9.09 3.20
N GLU A 81 3.16 -8.93 4.32
CA GLU A 81 1.74 -9.27 4.46
C GLU A 81 0.79 -8.18 3.92
N VAL A 82 1.33 -7.06 3.43
CA VAL A 82 0.51 -5.97 2.88
C VAL A 82 -0.11 -6.40 1.56
N VAL A 83 -1.41 -6.17 1.42
CA VAL A 83 -2.18 -6.55 0.24
C VAL A 83 -1.55 -5.97 -1.03
N TYR A 84 -1.45 -6.80 -2.06
CA TYR A 84 -0.84 -6.49 -3.36
C TYR A 84 0.64 -6.11 -3.35
N CYS A 85 1.34 -6.05 -2.20
CA CYS A 85 2.75 -5.64 -2.16
C CYS A 85 3.63 -6.54 -3.03
N ASN A 86 3.61 -7.86 -2.82
CA ASN A 86 4.44 -8.80 -3.58
C ASN A 86 4.08 -8.82 -5.08
N HIS A 87 2.78 -8.75 -5.41
CA HIS A 87 2.32 -8.73 -6.79
C HIS A 87 2.75 -7.45 -7.53
N LEU A 88 2.50 -6.28 -6.94
CA LEU A 88 2.88 -4.99 -7.53
C LEU A 88 4.39 -4.81 -7.55
N ARG A 89 5.12 -5.37 -6.58
CA ARG A 89 6.58 -5.40 -6.58
C ARG A 89 7.14 -6.14 -7.80
N SER A 90 6.56 -7.30 -8.14
CA SER A 90 6.95 -8.04 -9.35
C SER A 90 6.76 -7.19 -10.61
N ILE A 91 5.65 -6.45 -10.71
CA ILE A 91 5.37 -5.58 -11.85
C ILE A 91 6.30 -4.36 -11.86
N PHE A 92 6.48 -3.71 -10.71
CA PHE A 92 7.31 -2.51 -10.56
C PHE A 92 8.77 -2.77 -10.95
N PHE A 93 9.34 -3.91 -10.56
CA PHE A 93 10.71 -4.27 -10.96
C PHE A 93 10.80 -4.80 -12.40
N ALA A 94 9.79 -5.51 -12.90
CA ALA A 94 9.76 -5.96 -14.31
C ALA A 94 9.77 -4.79 -15.31
N SER A 95 9.18 -3.64 -14.93
CA SER A 95 9.26 -2.41 -15.72
C SER A 95 10.65 -1.74 -15.67
N LEU A 96 11.46 -2.01 -14.64
CA LEU A 96 12.83 -1.48 -14.53
C LEU A 96 13.86 -2.40 -15.20
N THR A 97 13.60 -3.70 -15.31
CA THR A 97 14.49 -4.67 -15.98
C THR A 97 14.30 -4.75 -17.49
N ASN A 98 13.30 -4.07 -18.07
CA ASN A 98 13.16 -3.89 -19.52
C ASN A 98 13.93 -2.65 -20.06
N ILE A 99 14.71 -1.98 -19.19
CA ILE A 99 15.48 -0.77 -19.52
C ILE A 99 17.00 -1.00 -19.32
N ILE A 100 17.43 -2.24 -19.03
CA ILE A 100 18.85 -2.62 -18.95
C ILE A 100 19.14 -3.70 -19.99
#